data_AF-A0A7K4FD57-F1
#
_entry.id   AF-A0A7K4FD57-F1
#
_cell.length_a   1.000
_cell.length_b   1.000
_cell.length_c   1.000
_cell.angle_alpha   90.00
_cell.angle_beta   90.00
_cell.angle_gamma   90.00
#
_symmetry.space_group_name_H-M   'P 1'
#
loop_
_entity.id
_entity.type
_entity.pdbx_description
1 polymer ?
#
loop_
_entity_poly.entity_id
_entity_poly.type
_entity_poly.pdbx_seq_one_letter_code
_entity_poly.pdbx_strand_id
1 'polypeptide(L)' 'MNCLVCSKKKQDYEIWHNKVVIAATYDSEFQNNEYIRNMSDKSIICHDCILMIKNKVEENRK' A
#
# COMPACT_ATOMS: atom_id res chain seq x y z
N MET A 1 13.40 0.21 -7.33
CA MET A 1 12.23 0.87 -6.73
C MET A 1 12.20 0.52 -5.25
N ASN A 2 11.81 1.45 -4.38
CA ASN A 2 11.76 1.24 -2.93
C ASN A 2 10.32 1.35 -2.44
N CYS A 3 10.00 0.70 -1.32
CA CYS A 3 8.71 0.83 -0.66
C CYS A 3 8.47 2.30 -0.26
N LEU A 4 7.31 2.84 -0.63
CA LEU A 4 6.91 4.20 -0.26
C LEU A 4 6.85 4.41 1.27
N VAL A 5 6.56 3.35 2.03
CA VAL A 5 6.32 3.42 3.48
C VAL A 5 7.60 3.16 4.27
N CYS A 6 8.27 2.04 4.03
CA CYS A 6 9.43 1.62 4.84
C CYS A 6 10.78 1.76 4.13
N SER A 7 10.81 2.32 2.91
CA SER A 7 12.02 2.45 2.09
C SER A 7 12.75 1.15 1.74
N LYS A 8 12.18 -0.03 2.08
CA LYS A 8 12.72 -1.35 1.68
C LYS A 8 12.94 -1.41 0.18
N LYS A 9 14.13 -1.86 -0.24
CA LYS A 9 14.46 -2.04 -1.66
C LYS A 9 13.66 -3.20 -2.24
N LYS A 10 13.04 -2.99 -3.40
CA LYS A 10 12.31 -4.04 -4.12
C LYS A 10 13.23 -5.20 -4.47
N GLN A 11 12.80 -6.41 -4.11
CA GLN A 11 13.34 -7.68 -4.57
C GLN A 11 12.35 -8.37 -5.51
N ASP A 12 12.82 -9.30 -6.34
CA ASP A 12 11.99 -9.92 -7.38
C ASP A 12 11.13 -11.08 -6.87
N TYR A 13 11.49 -11.69 -5.75
CA TYR A 13 10.75 -12.80 -5.12
C TYR A 13 9.63 -12.35 -4.17
N GLU A 14 9.42 -11.04 -4.00
CA GLU A 14 8.46 -10.48 -3.05
C GLU A 14 7.21 -9.93 -3.74
N ILE A 15 6.08 -9.91 -3.04
CA ILE A 15 4.83 -9.29 -3.52
C ILE A 15 4.88 -7.78 -3.27
N TRP A 16 4.55 -7.01 -4.30
CA TRP A 16 4.50 -5.55 -4.26
C TRP A 16 3.20 -5.03 -4.86
N HIS A 17 2.69 -3.93 -4.30
CA HIS A 17 1.44 -3.31 -4.70
C HIS A 17 1.75 -1.95 -5.31
N ASN A 18 1.24 -1.70 -6.52
CA ASN A 18 1.23 -0.38 -7.13
C ASN A 18 -0.17 0.22 -7.02
N LYS A 19 -0.32 1.48 -7.46
CA LYS A 19 -1.59 2.21 -7.38
C LYS A 19 -2.75 1.50 -8.09
N VAL A 20 -2.49 0.88 -9.25
CA VAL A 20 -3.51 0.17 -10.04
C VAL A 20 -4.02 -1.08 -9.31
N VAL A 21 -3.09 -1.90 -8.80
CA VAL A 21 -3.45 -3.09 -8.02
C VAL A 21 -4.25 -2.70 -6.78
N ILE A 22 -3.86 -1.63 -6.10
CA ILE A 22 -4.56 -1.15 -4.91
C ILE A 22 -5.98 -0.68 -5.24
N ALA A 23 -6.13 0.13 -6.29
CA ALA A 23 -7.43 0.65 -6.71
C ALA A 23 -8.41 -0.46 -7.15
N ALA A 24 -7.91 -1.56 -7.69
CA ALA A 24 -8.72 -2.72 -8.07
C ALA A 24 -9.06 -3.65 -6.90
N THR A 25 -8.29 -3.61 -5.81
CA THR A 25 -8.39 -4.60 -4.71
C THR A 25 -9.09 -4.05 -3.47
N TYR A 26 -8.88 -2.78 -3.15
CA TYR A 26 -9.33 -2.19 -1.88
C TYR A 26 -10.39 -1.11 -2.08
N ASP A 27 -11.23 -0.89 -1.08
CA ASP A 27 -12.29 0.13 -1.11
C ASP A 27 -11.78 1.57 -0.95
N SER A 28 -12.71 2.53 -1.05
CA SER A 28 -12.40 3.96 -1.00
C SER A 28 -11.82 4.42 0.35
N GLU A 29 -12.17 3.78 1.45
CA GLU A 29 -11.68 4.19 2.77
C GLU A 29 -10.23 3.75 2.96
N PHE A 30 -9.89 2.53 2.54
CA PHE A 30 -8.50 2.10 2.46
C PHE A 30 -7.69 3.00 1.52
N GLN A 31 -8.25 3.35 0.36
CA GLN A 31 -7.60 4.23 -0.61
C GLN A 31 -7.39 5.66 -0.09
N ASN A 32 -8.19 6.10 0.89
CA ASN A 32 -8.06 7.40 1.54
C ASN A 32 -6.93 7.46 2.59
N ASN A 33 -6.28 6.34 2.92
CA ASN A 33 -5.10 6.34 3.78
C ASN A 33 -4.00 7.27 3.23
N GLU A 34 -3.29 7.98 4.12
CA GLU A 34 -2.31 9.02 3.74
C GLU A 34 -1.23 8.52 2.78
N TYR A 35 -0.74 7.29 2.94
CA TYR A 35 0.29 6.73 2.08
C TYR A 35 -0.29 6.36 0.71
N ILE A 36 -1.51 5.83 0.69
CA ILE A 36 -2.18 5.33 -0.51
C ILE A 36 -2.63 6.50 -1.39
N ARG A 37 -3.28 7.51 -0.80
CA ARG A 37 -3.74 8.70 -1.50
C ARG A 37 -2.60 9.46 -2.18
N ASN A 38 -1.42 9.47 -1.55
CA ASN A 38 -0.22 10.13 -2.06
C ASN A 38 0.63 9.25 -2.99
N MET A 39 0.17 8.04 -3.37
CA MET A 39 0.89 7.21 -4.34
C MET A 39 0.90 7.84 -5.73
N SER A 40 2.11 7.95 -6.28
CA SER A 40 2.31 8.18 -7.71
C SER A 40 2.18 6.86 -8.49
N ASP A 41 2.05 6.93 -9.80
CA ASP A 41 1.96 5.74 -10.67
C ASP A 41 3.26 4.92 -10.68
N LYS A 42 4.38 5.52 -10.23
CA LYS A 42 5.68 4.88 -10.07
C LYS A 42 5.92 4.37 -8.63
N SER A 43 5.03 4.68 -7.70
CA SER A 43 5.16 4.26 -6.30
C SER A 43 4.78 2.80 -6.14
N ILE A 44 5.50 2.10 -5.26
CA ILE A 44 5.19 0.72 -4.87
C ILE A 44 5.23 0.57 -3.35
N ILE A 45 4.45 -0.37 -2.83
CA ILE A 45 4.39 -0.70 -1.40
C ILE A 45 4.63 -2.21 -1.25
N CYS A 46 5.51 -2.60 -0.32
CA CYS A 46 5.74 -4.02 -0.04
C CYS A 46 4.52 -4.65 0.64
N HIS A 47 4.39 -5.97 0.56
CA HIS A 47 3.28 -6.69 1.16
C HIS A 47 3.11 -6.40 2.66
N ASP A 48 4.18 -6.37 3.45
CA ASP A 48 4.10 -6.12 4.89
C ASP A 48 3.46 -4.77 5.22
N CYS A 49 3.85 -3.72 4.47
CA CYS A 49 3.30 -2.38 4.66
C CYS A 49 1.83 -2.30 4.23
N ILE A 50 1.41 -3.03 3.19
CA ILE A 50 -0.01 -3.04 2.80
C ILE A 50 -0.89 -3.69 3.86
N LEU A 51 -0.40 -4.79 4.47
CA LEU A 51 -1.10 -5.45 5.58
C LEU A 51 -1.17 -4.55 6.82
N MET A 52 -0.09 -3.86 7.16
CA MET A 52 -0.08 -2.89 8.26
C MET A 52 -1.11 -1.78 8.03
N ILE A 53 -1.17 -1.21 6.83
CA ILE A 53 -2.17 -0.18 6.49
C ILE A 53 -3.57 -0.76 6.60
N LYS A 54 -3.81 -1.96 6.08
CA LYS A 54 -5.11 -2.64 6.14
C LYS A 54 -5.57 -2.76 7.58
N ASN A 55 -4.73 -3.30 8.46
CA ASN A 55 -5.09 -3.50 9.86
C ASN A 55 -5.42 -2.17 10.55
N LYS A 56 -4.65 -1.11 10.31
CA LYS A 56 -4.94 0.23 10.87
C LYS A 56 -6.28 0.79 10.38
N VAL A 57 -6.61 0.61 9.11
CA VAL A 57 -7.90 1.05 8.57
C VAL A 57 -9.04 0.23 9.18
N GLU A 58 -8.91 -1.09 9.25
CA GLU A 58 -9.91 -1.97 9.87
C GLU A 58 -10.10 -1.72 11.37
N GLU A 59 -9.05 -1.34 12.09
CA GLU A 59 -9.15 -0.92 13.50
C GLU A 59 -9.98 0.36 13.66
N ASN A 60 -9.86 1.31 12.74
CA ASN A 60 -10.63 2.57 12.76
C ASN A 60 -12.09 2.40 12.32
N ARG A 61 -12.46 1.26 11.72
CA ARG A 61 -13.84 0.92 11.34
C ARG A 61 -14.69 0.41 12.50
N LYS A 62 -14.05 -0.03 13.59
CA LYS A 62 -14.73 -0.55 14.78
C LYS A 62 -15.16 0.56 15.71
#